data_AF-A0A2T9X6M8-F1
#
_entry.id   AF-A0A2T9X6M8-F1
#
_cell.length_a   1.000
_cell.length_b   1.000
_cell.length_c   1.000
_cell.angle_alpha   90.00
_cell.angle_beta   90.00
_cell.angle_gamma   90.00
#
_symmetry.space_group_name_H-M   'P 1'
#
loop_
_entity.id
_entity.type
_entity.pdbx_description
1 polymer ?
#
loop_
_entity_poly.entity_id
_entity_poly.type
_entity_poly.pdbx_seq_one_letter_code
_entity_poly.pdbx_strand_id
1 'polypeptide(L)'
;MSEELLKPGEREMIQSRSYLYDLLDKLNDILENKREILEQKGIAPKLSVTLELITLNRLYLDVIYKTYWNQLLEVINELNAIPELKDDMVDVNAYVEEIKKLKQEGGF
;
A
#
# COMPACT_ATOMS: atom_id res chain seq x y z
N MET A 1 -6.55 -18.79 27.14
CA MET A 1 -6.37 -17.71 26.15
C MET A 1 -7.68 -16.96 26.13
N SER A 2 -7.71 -15.75 26.70
CA SER A 2 -8.87 -14.87 26.57
C SER A 2 -8.94 -14.43 25.12
N GLU A 3 -9.93 -14.95 24.39
CA GLU A 3 -10.38 -14.32 23.15
C GLU A 3 -10.84 -12.90 23.53
N GLU A 4 -9.94 -11.92 23.44
CA GLU A 4 -10.35 -10.54 23.38
C GLU A 4 -11.27 -10.43 22.17
N LEU A 5 -12.53 -10.06 22.42
CA LEU A 5 -13.52 -9.78 21.40
C LEU A 5 -12.97 -8.66 20.50
N LEU A 6 -12.32 -9.06 19.41
CA LEU A 6 -11.87 -8.14 18.36
C LEU A 6 -13.07 -7.30 17.92
N LYS A 7 -12.85 -6.00 17.74
CA LYS A 7 -13.88 -5.11 17.20
C LYS A 7 -14.23 -5.56 15.77
N PRO A 8 -15.45 -5.26 15.28
CA PRO A 8 -15.80 -5.53 13.89
C PRO A 8 -14.75 -4.95 12.94
N GLY A 9 -14.22 -5.76 12.03
CA GLY A 9 -13.19 -5.38 11.06
C GLY A 9 -11.75 -5.40 11.56
N GLU A 10 -11.51 -5.54 12.87
CA GLU A 10 -10.16 -5.54 13.44
C GLU A 10 -9.38 -6.79 13.02
N ARG A 11 -10.07 -7.93 12.89
CA ARG A 11 -9.48 -9.17 12.39
C ARG A 11 -8.99 -9.01 10.95
N GLU A 12 -9.84 -8.48 10.07
CA GLU A 12 -9.54 -8.28 8.65
C GLU A 12 -8.44 -7.23 8.47
N MET A 13 -8.45 -6.17 9.28
CA MET A 13 -7.38 -5.16 9.33
C MET A 13 -6.05 -5.77 9.77
N ILE A 14 -6.02 -6.65 10.77
CA ILE A 14 -4.80 -7.35 11.17
C ILE A 14 -4.30 -8.26 10.04
N GLN A 15 -5.19 -8.96 9.35
CA GLN A 15 -4.83 -9.81 8.21
C GLN A 15 -4.23 -9.00 7.06
N SER A 16 -4.77 -7.80 6.79
CA SER A 16 -4.31 -6.94 5.71
C SER A 16 -2.89 -6.38 5.92
N ARG A 17 -2.35 -6.49 7.15
CA ARG A 17 -0.98 -6.06 7.48
C ARG A 17 0.07 -6.72 6.61
N SER A 18 -0.03 -8.02 6.39
CA SER A 18 0.94 -8.78 5.60
C SER A 18 1.00 -8.24 4.17
N TYR A 19 -0.15 -8.19 3.50
CA TYR A 19 -0.29 -7.60 2.16
C TYR A 19 0.15 -6.14 2.10
N LEU A 20 -0.10 -5.33 3.14
CA LEU A 20 0.38 -3.96 3.20
C LEU A 20 1.91 -3.91 3.22
N TYR A 21 2.57 -4.76 3.99
CA TYR A 21 4.03 -4.78 4.04
C TYR A 21 4.63 -5.27 2.72
N ASP A 22 4.07 -6.34 2.13
CA ASP A 22 4.50 -6.82 0.82
C ASP A 22 4.30 -5.75 -0.27
N LEU A 23 3.21 -4.99 -0.19
CA LEU A 23 2.96 -3.84 -1.07
C LEU A 23 4.01 -2.74 -0.91
N LEU A 24 4.34 -2.36 0.33
CA LEU A 24 5.34 -1.31 0.59
C LEU A 24 6.73 -1.75 0.10
N ASP A 25 7.09 -3.01 0.31
CA ASP A 25 8.37 -3.57 -0.15
C ASP A 25 8.46 -3.54 -1.68
N LYS A 26 7.41 -3.99 -2.38
CA LYS A 26 7.37 -3.91 -3.87
C LYS A 26 7.44 -2.49 -4.40
N LEU A 27 6.77 -1.55 -3.72
CA LEU A 27 6.83 -0.14 -4.12
C LEU A 27 8.20 0.49 -3.86
N ASN A 28 8.89 0.09 -2.78
CA ASN A 28 10.29 0.47 -2.55
C ASN A 28 11.20 -0.13 -3.64
N ASP A 29 11.02 -1.40 -4.01
CA ASP A 29 11.78 -2.04 -5.10
C ASP A 29 11.59 -1.29 -6.43
N ILE A 30 10.35 -0.87 -6.75
CA ILE A 30 10.07 -0.06 -7.93
C ILE A 30 10.77 1.31 -7.81
N LEU A 31 10.71 1.96 -6.64
CA LEU A 31 11.36 3.25 -6.41
C LEU A 31 12.88 3.17 -6.62
N GLU A 32 13.52 2.10 -6.16
CA GLU A 32 14.96 1.91 -6.29
C GLU A 32 15.36 1.50 -7.71
N ASN A 33 14.70 0.49 -8.27
CA ASN A 33 15.10 -0.11 -9.55
C ASN A 33 14.64 0.69 -10.78
N LYS A 34 13.60 1.51 -10.63
CA LYS A 34 13.00 2.31 -11.72
C LYS A 34 13.11 3.80 -11.44
N ARG A 35 14.04 4.20 -10.58
CA ARG A 35 14.20 5.59 -10.13
C ARG A 35 14.23 6.61 -11.27
N GLU A 36 15.01 6.36 -12.31
CA GLU A 36 15.19 7.31 -13.42
C GLU A 36 13.86 7.66 -14.11
N ILE A 37 13.07 6.66 -14.48
CA ILE A 37 11.77 6.90 -15.13
C ILE A 37 10.77 7.56 -14.19
N LEU A 38 10.83 7.23 -12.89
CA LEU A 38 9.97 7.84 -11.87
C LEU A 38 10.32 9.31 -11.62
N GLU A 39 11.61 9.66 -11.65
CA GLU A 39 12.09 11.04 -11.55
C GLU A 39 11.67 11.86 -12.77
N GLN A 40 11.84 11.31 -13.98
CA GLN A 40 11.41 11.96 -15.23
C GLN A 40 9.91 12.28 -15.25
N LYS A 41 9.09 11.45 -14.61
CA LYS A 41 7.64 11.63 -14.49
C LYS A 41 7.21 12.40 -13.23
N GLY A 42 8.15 12.81 -12.37
CA GLY A 42 7.86 13.52 -11.12
C GLY A 42 7.19 12.68 -10.03
N ILE A 43 7.15 11.36 -10.17
CA ILE A 43 6.47 10.43 -9.25
C ILE A 43 7.40 9.99 -8.11
N ALA A 44 8.71 9.87 -8.36
CA ALA A 44 9.69 9.46 -7.36
C ALA A 44 9.56 10.18 -6.00
N PRO A 45 9.52 11.53 -5.92
CA PRO A 45 9.38 12.21 -4.64
C PRO A 45 8.02 11.95 -3.98
N LYS A 46 6.93 11.87 -4.75
CA LYS A 46 5.59 11.57 -4.23
C LYS A 46 5.53 10.17 -3.64
N LEU A 47 6.11 9.19 -4.33
CA LEU A 47 6.20 7.81 -3.88
C LEU A 47 7.06 7.71 -2.61
N SER A 48 8.26 8.28 -2.60
CA SER A 48 9.18 8.26 -1.44
C SER A 48 8.50 8.81 -0.18
N VAL A 49 7.91 10.01 -0.26
CA VAL A 49 7.23 10.64 0.89
C VAL A 49 6.05 9.81 1.37
N THR A 50 5.27 9.24 0.44
CA THR A 50 4.12 8.40 0.80
C THR A 50 4.57 7.13 1.52
N LEU A 51 5.63 6.47 1.05
CA LEU A 51 6.18 5.27 1.69
C LEU A 51 6.77 5.58 3.07
N GLU A 52 7.47 6.70 3.23
CA GLU A 52 8.00 7.16 4.53
C GLU A 52 6.88 7.38 5.55
N LEU A 53 5.84 8.13 5.17
CA LEU A 53 4.70 8.42 6.05
C LEU A 53 3.98 7.14 6.50
N ILE A 54 3.77 6.19 5.59
CA ILE A 54 3.13 4.91 5.94
C ILE A 54 4.05 4.07 6.82
N THR A 55 5.35 4.03 6.52
CA THR A 55 6.33 3.26 7.29
C THR A 55 6.45 3.78 8.72
N LEU A 56 6.41 5.10 8.93
CA LEU A 56 6.38 5.72 10.26
C LEU A 56 5.15 5.30 11.07
N ASN A 57 4.03 5.05 10.39
CA ASN A 57 2.77 4.66 11.00
C ASN A 57 2.51 3.14 10.94
N ARG A 58 3.50 2.31 10.58
CA ARG A 58 3.33 0.86 10.30
C ARG A 58 2.70 0.02 11.43
N LEU A 59 2.71 0.52 12.66
CA LEU A 59 2.11 -0.12 13.83
C LEU A 59 0.64 0.29 14.05
N TYR A 60 0.18 1.34 13.38
CA TYR A 60 -1.15 1.95 13.51
C TYR A 60 -1.92 1.81 12.19
N LEU A 61 -2.39 0.59 11.90
CA LEU A 61 -3.06 0.27 10.63
C LEU A 61 -4.31 1.13 10.39
N ASP A 62 -5.03 1.48 11.44
CA ASP A 62 -6.21 2.34 11.35
C ASP A 62 -5.86 3.75 10.84
N VAL A 63 -4.73 4.31 11.31
CA VAL A 63 -4.19 5.57 10.81
C VAL A 63 -3.79 5.44 9.34
N ILE A 64 -3.11 4.36 8.97
CA ILE A 64 -2.73 4.10 7.58
C ILE A 64 -3.96 4.10 6.67
N TYR A 65 -4.97 3.32 7.03
CA TYR A 65 -6.15 3.15 6.20
C TYR A 65 -7.04 4.40 6.13
N LYS A 66 -7.11 5.21 7.21
CA LYS A 66 -7.91 6.44 7.23
C LYS A 66 -7.20 7.62 6.60
N THR A 67 -5.88 7.70 6.71
CA THR A 67 -5.12 8.92 6.37
C THR A 67 -4.30 8.78 5.10
N TYR A 68 -3.66 7.62 4.88
CA TYR A 68 -2.64 7.50 3.82
C TYR A 68 -3.05 6.56 2.68
N TRP A 69 -4.02 5.68 2.89
CA TRP A 69 -4.42 4.68 1.89
C TRP A 69 -4.88 5.29 0.56
N ASN A 70 -5.70 6.34 0.58
CA ASN A 70 -6.15 6.98 -0.66
C ASN A 70 -4.99 7.66 -1.41
N GLN A 71 -4.08 8.31 -0.68
CA GLN A 71 -2.87 8.88 -1.27
C GLN A 71 -1.99 7.79 -1.90
N LEU A 72 -1.83 6.64 -1.22
CA LEU A 72 -1.10 5.50 -1.78
C LEU A 72 -1.75 4.99 -3.08
N LEU A 73 -3.08 4.86 -3.10
CA LEU A 73 -3.81 4.45 -4.30
C LEU A 73 -3.65 5.45 -5.45
N GLU A 74 -3.63 6.75 -5.19
CA GLU A 74 -3.35 7.76 -6.22
C GLU A 74 -1.96 7.58 -6.83
N VAL A 75 -0.93 7.37 -6.01
CA VAL A 75 0.43 7.10 -6.50
C VAL A 75 0.47 5.81 -7.31
N ILE A 76 -0.18 4.74 -6.82
CA ILE A 76 -0.27 3.46 -7.54
C ILE A 76 -0.97 3.61 -8.89
N ASN A 77 -2.00 4.45 -8.98
CA ASN A 77 -2.67 4.74 -10.25
C ASN A 77 -1.75 5.50 -11.22
N GLU A 78 -0.96 6.45 -10.73
CA GLU A 78 0.06 7.14 -11.54
C GLU A 78 1.15 6.16 -12.03
N LEU A 79 1.59 5.22 -11.19
CA LEU A 79 2.54 4.18 -11.56
C LEU A 79 1.96 3.23 -12.64
N ASN A 80 0.71 2.82 -12.49
CA ASN A 80 0.02 1.97 -13.48
C ASN A 80 -0.13 2.63 -14.85
N ALA A 81 -0.11 3.97 -14.92
CA ALA A 81 -0.14 4.71 -16.18
C ALA A 81 1.20 4.69 -16.92
N ILE A 82 2.26 4.08 -16.36
CA ILE A 82 3.59 3.96 -16.97
C ILE A 82 3.73 2.58 -17.64
N PRO A 83 3.75 2.50 -18.98
CA PRO A 83 3.85 1.23 -19.70
C PRO A 83 5.07 0.38 -19.31
N GLU A 84 6.20 1.02 -19.02
CA GLU A 84 7.46 0.38 -18.68
C GLU A 84 7.44 -0.31 -17.30
N LEU A 85 6.45 -0.01 -16.46
CA LEU A 85 6.27 -0.63 -15.15
C LEU A 85 5.24 -1.76 -15.15
N LYS A 86 4.63 -2.07 -16.29
CA LYS A 86 3.49 -2.99 -16.36
C LYS A 86 3.74 -4.34 -15.68
N ASP A 87 4.92 -4.92 -15.89
CA ASP A 87 5.28 -6.20 -15.28
C ASP A 87 5.57 -6.07 -13.78
N ASP A 88 6.20 -4.98 -13.36
CA ASP A 88 6.48 -4.69 -11.94
C ASP A 88 5.17 -4.44 -11.15
N MET A 89 4.13 -3.92 -11.82
CA MET A 89 2.85 -3.58 -11.21
C MET A 89 1.92 -4.79 -11.00
N VAL A 90 2.25 -5.99 -11.50
CA VAL A 90 1.39 -7.18 -11.35
C VAL A 90 1.18 -7.53 -9.88
N ASP A 91 2.27 -7.66 -9.11
CA ASP A 91 2.21 -8.00 -7.69
C ASP A 91 1.60 -6.84 -6.88
N VAL A 92 1.98 -5.59 -7.20
CA VAL A 92 1.43 -4.39 -6.56
C VAL A 92 -0.09 -4.37 -6.64
N ASN A 93 -0.63 -4.59 -7.84
CA ASN A 93 -2.07 -4.59 -8.06
C ASN A 93 -2.75 -5.78 -7.35
N ALA A 94 -2.13 -6.95 -7.33
CA ALA A 94 -2.66 -8.10 -6.60
C ALA A 94 -2.78 -7.82 -5.09
N TYR A 95 -1.75 -7.25 -4.46
CA TYR A 95 -1.79 -6.88 -3.04
C TYR A 95 -2.82 -5.79 -2.75
N VAL A 96 -2.96 -4.79 -3.63
CA VAL A 96 -4.00 -3.76 -3.49
C VAL A 96 -5.40 -4.37 -3.50
N GLU A 97 -5.67 -5.33 -4.38
CA GLU A 97 -6.98 -5.98 -4.45
C GLU A 97 -7.28 -6.85 -3.22
N GLU A 98 -6.30 -7.60 -2.70
CA GLU A 98 -6.47 -8.34 -1.44
C GLU A 98 -6.76 -7.41 -0.26
N ILE A 99 -6.08 -6.26 -0.17
CA ILE A 99 -6.35 -5.27 0.87
C ILE A 99 -7.76 -4.67 0.71
N LYS A 100 -8.18 -4.33 -0.52
CA LYS A 100 -9.54 -3.81 -0.77
C LYS A 100 -10.62 -4.82 -0.39
N LYS A 101 -10.41 -6.10 -0.70
CA LYS A 101 -11.30 -7.18 -0.32
C LYS A 101 -11.44 -7.28 1.21
N LEU A 102 -10.33 -7.26 1.94
CA LEU A 102 -10.34 -7.28 3.41
C LEU A 102 -11.01 -6.02 3.99
N LYS A 103 -10.77 -4.83 3.41
CA LYS A 103 -11.46 -3.58 3.79
C LYS A 103 -12.97 -3.70 3.61
N GLN A 104 -13.42 -4.31 2.52
CA GLN A 104 -14.84 -4.52 2.26
C GLN A 104 -15.47 -5.54 3.21
N GLU A 105 -14.78 -6.65 3.49
CA GLU A 105 -15.23 -7.70 4.40
C GLU A 105 -15.30 -7.20 5.86
N GLY A 106 -14.30 -6.43 6.28
CA GLY A 106 -14.18 -5.91 7.64
C GLY A 106 -14.87 -4.57 7.89
N GLY A 107 -15.16 -3.79 6.85
CA GLY A 107 -15.78 -2.48 6.97
C GLY A 107 -14.87 -1.38 7.55
N PHE A 108 -13.61 -1.32 7.13
CA PHE A 108 -12.61 -0.34 7.59
C PHE A 108 -11.90 0.40 6.44
#